data_AF-A0AAV4J2E8-F1
#
_entry.id   AF-A0AAV4J2E8-F1
#
_cell.length_a   1.000
_cell.length_b   1.000
_cell.length_c   1.000
_cell.angle_alpha   90.00
_cell.angle_beta   90.00
_cell.angle_gamma   90.00
#
_symmetry.space_group_name_H-M   'P 1'
#
loop_
_entity.id
_entity.type
_entity.pdbx_description
1 polymer ?
#
loop_
_entity_poly.entity_id
_entity_poly.type
_entity_poly.pdbx_seq_one_letter_code
_entity_poly.pdbx_strand_id
1 'polypeptide(L)'
;IGFILVAISVFVAGGVEIVRKRHLGFEQKVGDEVFYSANVSVLWQVPQFFFVGAGEAFTSISGLEFSYTQSPSYMQGAVMGLFLATNGLGSYLSSAIIAIVGVATKDDPWFPDEINEGKVENLFFLFGGLMGVFFLAFLPVAYKYKYRSHEDHDVQAVPELSWTDDRKIRDQSFESSITIL
;
A
#
# COMPACT_ATOMS: atom_id res chain seq x y z
N ILE A 1 1.12 -6.16 -10.08
CA ILE A 1 0.74 -4.97 -10.88
C ILE A 1 0.99 -3.67 -10.13
N GLY A 2 0.49 -3.51 -8.91
CA GLY A 2 0.65 -2.26 -8.15
C GLY A 2 2.10 -1.83 -7.93
N PHE A 3 3.00 -2.74 -7.55
CA PHE A 3 4.45 -2.46 -7.46
C PHE A 3 5.07 -1.86 -8.73
N ILE A 4 4.61 -2.28 -9.91
CA ILE A 4 5.12 -1.77 -11.21
C ILE A 4 4.61 -0.34 -11.44
N LEU A 5 3.35 -0.07 -11.12
CA LEU A 5 2.75 1.27 -11.24
C LEU A 5 3.43 2.27 -10.31
N VAL A 6 3.69 1.89 -9.05
CA VAL A 6 4.41 2.75 -8.10
C VAL A 6 5.85 2.98 -8.57
N ALA A 7 6.55 1.94 -9.06
CA ALA A 7 7.90 2.10 -9.59
C ALA A 7 7.94 3.10 -10.76
N ILE A 8 7.05 2.96 -11.75
CA ILE A 8 6.91 3.91 -12.87
C ILE A 8 6.67 5.32 -12.35
N SER A 9 5.81 5.47 -11.35
CA SER A 9 5.52 6.79 -10.76
C SER A 9 6.76 7.48 -10.20
N VAL A 10 7.63 6.74 -9.52
CA VAL A 10 8.84 7.31 -8.91
C VAL A 10 9.84 7.74 -10.00
N PHE A 11 9.94 6.98 -11.10
CA PHE A 11 10.72 7.42 -12.27
C PHE A 11 10.12 8.66 -12.94
N VAL A 12 8.79 8.74 -13.05
CA VAL A 12 8.09 9.93 -13.56
C VAL A 12 8.38 11.14 -12.66
N ALA A 13 8.35 10.98 -11.33
CA ALA A 13 8.69 12.05 -10.39
C ALA A 13 10.13 12.57 -10.58
N GLY A 14 11.10 11.67 -10.75
CA GLY A 14 12.47 12.04 -11.11
C GLY A 14 12.56 12.81 -12.43
N GLY A 15 11.81 12.39 -13.45
CA GLY A 15 11.73 13.10 -14.73
C GLY A 15 11.09 14.49 -14.61
N VAL A 16 10.00 14.61 -13.85
CA VAL A 16 9.31 15.89 -13.59
C VAL A 16 10.24 16.86 -12.86
N GLU A 17 11.04 16.38 -11.92
CA GLU A 17 12.03 17.21 -11.21
C GLU A 17 13.09 17.77 -12.16
N ILE A 18 13.59 16.96 -13.10
CA ILE A 18 14.52 17.42 -14.14
C ILE A 18 13.87 18.50 -15.02
N VAL A 19 12.60 18.32 -15.40
CA VAL A 19 11.85 19.32 -16.20
C VAL A 19 11.62 20.60 -15.41
N ARG A 20 11.25 20.51 -14.13
CA ARG A 20 11.06 21.65 -13.24
C ARG A 20 12.33 22.51 -13.16
N LYS A 21 13.48 21.88 -12.92
CA LYS A 21 14.78 22.57 -12.82
C LYS A 21 15.19 23.30 -14.09
N ARG A 22 14.84 22.76 -15.27
CA ARG A 22 15.11 23.42 -16.55
C ARG A 22 14.33 24.71 -16.77
N HIS A 23 13.25 24.93 -16.02
CA HIS A 23 12.38 26.10 -16.12
C HIS A 23 12.45 27.00 -14.88
N LEU A 24 13.57 26.93 -14.15
CA LEU A 24 13.88 27.88 -13.08
C LEU A 24 14.20 29.26 -13.65
N GLY A 25 13.78 30.32 -12.94
CA GLY A 25 14.12 31.70 -13.33
C GLY A 25 13.06 32.74 -12.98
N PHE A 26 11.96 32.36 -12.31
CA PHE A 26 10.99 33.33 -11.83
C PHE A 26 11.34 33.76 -10.40
N GLU A 27 11.70 35.03 -10.22
CA GLU A 27 11.90 35.59 -8.88
C GLU A 27 10.55 35.82 -8.20
N GLN A 28 10.35 35.14 -7.09
CA GLN A 28 9.20 35.32 -6.23
C GLN A 28 9.67 35.97 -4.93
N LYS A 29 9.30 37.24 -4.71
CA LYS A 29 9.54 37.94 -3.46
C LYS A 29 8.45 37.59 -2.46
N VAL A 30 8.83 37.03 -1.32
CA VAL A 30 7.93 36.75 -0.19
C VAL A 30 8.51 37.41 1.04
N GLY A 31 7.95 38.56 1.43
CA GLY A 31 8.55 39.41 2.45
C GLY A 31 9.86 40.04 1.95
N ASP A 32 10.92 39.97 2.76
CA ASP A 32 12.27 40.46 2.42
C ASP A 32 13.13 39.40 1.69
N GLU A 33 12.63 38.16 1.55
CA GLU A 33 13.37 37.06 0.92
C GLU A 33 12.96 36.86 -0.55
N VAL A 34 13.95 36.56 -1.39
CA VAL A 34 13.77 36.29 -2.82
C VAL A 34 13.95 34.80 -3.06
N PHE A 35 12.89 34.14 -3.53
CA PHE A 35 12.92 32.72 -3.89
C PHE A 35 12.92 32.55 -5.41
N TYR A 36 13.70 31.60 -5.92
CA TYR A 36 13.64 31.21 -7.32
C TYR A 36 12.60 30.12 -7.52
N SER A 37 11.52 30.44 -8.21
CA SER A 37 10.46 29.48 -8.52
C SER A 37 10.54 29.01 -9.97
N ALA A 38 10.08 27.79 -10.21
CA ALA A 38 9.99 27.23 -11.56
C ALA A 38 8.68 27.67 -12.21
N ASN A 39 8.74 28.15 -13.44
CA ASN A 39 7.55 28.49 -14.22
C ASN A 39 6.94 27.24 -14.86
N VAL A 40 6.46 26.32 -14.02
CA VAL A 40 5.79 25.08 -14.43
C VAL A 40 4.46 24.97 -13.70
N SER A 41 3.43 24.50 -14.42
CA SER A 41 2.14 24.23 -13.78
C SER A 41 2.26 23.06 -12.80
N VAL A 42 1.64 23.20 -11.64
CA VAL A 42 1.46 22.11 -10.65
C VAL A 42 0.81 20.86 -11.25
N LEU A 43 0.07 21.02 -12.36
CA LEU A 43 -0.56 19.91 -13.09
C LEU A 43 0.43 18.88 -13.62
N TRP A 44 1.73 19.22 -13.75
CA TRP A 44 2.77 18.25 -14.11
C TRP A 44 2.99 17.15 -13.07
N GLN A 45 2.51 17.34 -11.84
CA GLN A 45 2.55 16.32 -10.79
C GLN A 45 1.38 15.33 -10.88
N VAL A 46 0.31 15.64 -11.63
CA VAL A 46 -0.85 14.75 -11.80
C VAL A 46 -0.46 13.33 -12.21
N PRO A 47 0.40 13.10 -13.23
CA PRO A 47 0.76 11.73 -13.62
C PRO A 47 1.40 10.94 -12.49
N GLN A 48 2.28 11.55 -11.69
CA GLN A 48 2.93 10.84 -10.58
C GLN A 48 1.89 10.47 -9.50
N PHE A 49 1.01 11.39 -9.09
CA PHE A 49 0.01 11.10 -8.06
C PHE A 49 -1.02 10.06 -8.53
N PHE A 50 -1.39 10.09 -9.81
CA PHE A 50 -2.27 9.08 -10.39
C PHE A 50 -1.66 7.67 -10.31
N PHE A 51 -0.40 7.51 -10.71
CA PHE A 51 0.26 6.20 -10.70
C PHE A 51 0.55 5.69 -9.27
N VAL A 52 0.97 6.56 -8.34
CA VAL A 52 1.11 6.16 -6.92
C VAL A 52 -0.24 5.70 -6.37
N GLY A 53 -1.30 6.49 -6.53
CA GLY A 53 -2.60 6.18 -5.96
C GLY A 53 -3.20 4.88 -6.54
N ALA A 54 -3.12 4.71 -7.86
CA ALA A 54 -3.54 3.46 -8.49
C ALA A 54 -2.69 2.27 -8.00
N GLY A 55 -1.37 2.42 -7.96
CA GLY A 55 -0.44 1.38 -7.54
C GLY A 55 -0.64 0.96 -6.08
N GLU A 56 -0.89 1.91 -5.20
CA GLU A 56 -1.19 1.68 -3.79
C GLU A 56 -2.53 0.96 -3.62
N ALA A 57 -3.60 1.43 -4.27
CA ALA A 57 -4.91 0.78 -4.21
C ALA A 57 -4.82 -0.68 -4.68
N PHE A 58 -4.15 -0.94 -5.82
CA PHE A 58 -3.97 -2.30 -6.31
C PHE A 58 -3.14 -3.16 -5.37
N THR A 59 -2.07 -2.64 -4.77
CA THR A 59 -1.20 -3.42 -3.88
C THR A 59 -1.88 -3.70 -2.53
N SER A 60 -2.45 -2.67 -1.92
CA SER A 60 -3.06 -2.75 -0.59
C SER A 60 -4.34 -3.59 -0.60
N ILE A 61 -5.25 -3.36 -1.55
CA ILE A 61 -6.52 -4.11 -1.59
C ILE A 61 -6.26 -5.58 -1.90
N SER A 62 -5.52 -5.88 -2.98
CA SER A 62 -5.25 -7.28 -3.34
C SER A 62 -4.39 -8.01 -2.31
N GLY A 63 -3.41 -7.32 -1.72
CA GLY A 63 -2.54 -7.90 -0.69
C GLY A 63 -3.30 -8.24 0.60
N LEU A 64 -4.17 -7.34 1.06
CA LEU A 64 -5.00 -7.57 2.24
C LEU A 64 -6.06 -8.64 2.01
N GLU A 65 -6.79 -8.58 0.89
CA GLU A 65 -7.82 -9.56 0.55
C GLU A 65 -7.21 -10.96 0.44
N PHE A 66 -6.10 -11.09 -0.27
CA PHE A 66 -5.36 -12.34 -0.36
C PHE A 66 -4.91 -12.86 1.01
N SER A 67 -4.33 -11.98 1.84
CA SER A 67 -3.85 -12.36 3.18
C SER A 67 -4.99 -12.81 4.08
N TYR A 68 -6.15 -12.16 3.99
CA TYR A 68 -7.36 -12.56 4.72
C TYR A 68 -7.88 -13.92 4.28
N THR A 69 -7.94 -14.20 2.98
CA THR A 69 -8.37 -15.51 2.45
C THR A 69 -7.42 -16.63 2.86
N GLN A 70 -6.12 -16.36 2.98
CA GLN A 70 -5.14 -17.35 3.42
C GLN A 70 -5.09 -17.53 4.96
N SER A 71 -5.53 -16.53 5.72
CA SER A 71 -5.51 -16.56 7.19
C SER A 71 -6.74 -17.25 7.79
N PRO A 72 -6.60 -17.94 8.94
CA PRO A 72 -7.76 -18.43 9.70
C PRO A 72 -8.67 -17.27 10.12
N SER A 73 -9.98 -17.49 10.15
CA SER A 73 -11.01 -16.47 10.41
C SER A 73 -10.82 -15.70 11.74
N TYR A 74 -10.19 -16.31 12.74
CA TYR A 74 -9.89 -15.66 14.03
C TYR A 74 -8.61 -14.81 14.04
N MET A 75 -7.80 -14.79 12.96
CA MET A 75 -6.53 -14.06 12.87
C MET A 75 -6.56 -12.82 11.96
N GLN A 76 -7.71 -12.48 11.38
CA GLN A 76 -7.84 -11.35 10.46
C GLN A 76 -7.41 -10.01 11.09
N GLY A 77 -7.70 -9.81 12.37
CA GLY A 77 -7.24 -8.62 13.12
C GLY A 77 -5.71 -8.53 13.23
N ALA A 78 -5.01 -9.66 13.39
CA ALA A 78 -3.55 -9.69 13.41
C ALA A 78 -2.95 -9.36 12.03
N VAL A 79 -3.59 -9.82 10.95
CA VAL A 79 -3.19 -9.47 9.57
C VAL A 79 -3.33 -7.96 9.32
N MET A 80 -4.44 -7.35 9.74
CA MET A 80 -4.60 -5.88 9.66
C MET A 80 -3.54 -5.15 10.50
N GLY A 81 -3.29 -5.62 11.72
CA GLY A 81 -2.24 -5.06 12.58
C GLY A 81 -0.86 -5.11 11.93
N LEU A 82 -0.50 -6.24 11.30
CA LEU A 82 0.75 -6.39 10.56
C LEU A 82 0.81 -5.48 9.32
N PHE A 83 -0.31 -5.30 8.62
CA PHE A 83 -0.39 -4.38 7.49
C PHE A 83 -0.13 -2.93 7.93
N LEU A 84 -0.79 -2.48 9.00
CA LEU A 84 -0.56 -1.14 9.56
C LEU A 84 0.87 -0.98 10.11
N ALA A 85 1.40 -2.01 10.76
CA ALA A 85 2.78 -2.01 11.24
C ALA A 85 3.78 -1.90 10.07
N THR A 86 3.54 -2.60 8.96
CA THR A 86 4.37 -2.52 7.75
C THR A 86 4.34 -1.11 7.16
N ASN A 87 3.18 -0.44 7.12
CA ASN A 87 3.10 0.95 6.70
C ASN A 87 3.89 1.88 7.63
N GLY A 88 3.77 1.72 8.94
CA GLY A 88 4.56 2.48 9.92
C GLY A 88 6.06 2.27 9.77
N LEU A 89 6.50 1.01 9.61
CA LEU A 89 7.90 0.66 9.33
C LEU A 89 8.38 1.25 8.01
N GLY A 90 7.53 1.27 6.98
CA GLY A 90 7.84 1.92 5.70
C GLY A 90 8.12 3.41 5.85
N SER A 91 7.32 4.11 6.66
CA SER A 91 7.54 5.53 6.98
C SER A 91 8.86 5.74 7.73
N TYR A 92 9.17 4.92 8.74
CA TYR A 92 10.45 5.01 9.44
C TYR A 92 11.64 4.72 8.54
N LEU A 93 11.52 3.72 7.66
CA LEU A 93 12.55 3.39 6.68
C LEU A 93 12.79 4.55 5.72
N SER A 94 11.73 5.20 5.22
CA SER A 94 11.82 6.38 4.37
C SER A 94 12.58 7.52 5.06
N SER A 95 12.19 7.85 6.29
CA SER A 95 12.88 8.86 7.09
C SER A 95 14.34 8.52 7.37
N ALA A 96 14.65 7.24 7.64
CA ALA A 96 16.01 6.78 7.84
C ALA A 96 16.85 6.92 6.56
N ILE A 97 16.29 6.59 5.40
CA ILE A 97 16.96 6.78 4.10
C ILE A 97 17.28 8.25 3.87
N ILE A 98 16.32 9.16 4.11
CA ILE A 98 16.55 10.61 3.96
C ILE A 98 17.65 11.09 4.92
N ALA A 99 17.64 10.64 6.17
CA ALA A 99 18.68 10.99 7.14
C ALA A 99 20.07 10.48 6.72
N ILE A 100 20.16 9.23 6.25
CA ILE A 100 21.41 8.65 5.76
C ILE A 100 21.91 9.40 4.53
N VAL A 101 21.04 9.70 3.56
CA VAL A 101 21.39 10.47 2.37
C VAL A 101 21.88 11.86 2.77
N GLY A 102 21.20 12.55 3.68
CA GLY A 102 21.62 13.87 4.16
C GLY A 102 23.03 13.89 4.75
N VAL A 103 23.42 12.83 5.46
CA VAL A 103 24.80 12.68 5.98
C VAL A 103 25.78 12.27 4.88
N ALA A 104 25.38 11.34 4.01
CA ALA A 104 26.24 10.78 2.96
C ALA A 104 26.53 11.78 1.84
N THR A 105 25.61 12.72 1.58
CA THR A 105 25.72 13.72 0.51
C THR A 105 25.94 15.11 1.09
N LYS A 106 26.68 15.23 2.20
CA LYS A 106 26.84 16.51 2.91
C LYS A 106 27.46 17.62 2.05
N ASP A 107 28.42 17.27 1.19
CA ASP A 107 29.13 18.23 0.34
C ASP A 107 28.37 18.56 -0.97
N ASP A 108 27.40 17.71 -1.35
CA ASP A 108 26.57 17.83 -2.56
C ASP A 108 25.16 17.31 -2.27
N PRO A 109 24.34 18.07 -1.50
CA PRO A 109 23.12 17.56 -0.90
C PRO A 109 22.08 17.15 -1.94
N TRP A 110 21.61 15.90 -1.83
CA TRP A 110 20.50 15.43 -2.67
C TRP A 110 19.15 15.97 -2.17
N PHE A 111 19.04 16.30 -0.89
CA PHE A 111 17.82 16.84 -0.26
C PHE A 111 18.15 17.96 0.75
N PRO A 112 18.57 19.15 0.28
CA PRO A 112 18.80 20.33 1.12
C PRO A 112 17.50 21.07 1.48
N ASP A 113 17.62 22.05 2.38
CA ASP A 113 16.50 22.92 2.77
C ASP A 113 15.95 23.73 1.58
N GLU A 114 16.83 24.18 0.66
CA GLU A 114 16.42 24.79 -0.60
C GLU A 114 16.47 23.77 -1.76
N ILE A 115 15.28 23.28 -2.15
CA ILE A 115 15.11 22.26 -3.20
C ILE A 115 15.72 22.63 -4.57
N ASN A 116 15.94 23.91 -4.83
CA ASN A 116 16.50 24.40 -6.08
C ASN A 116 18.00 24.12 -6.20
N GLU A 117 18.72 24.06 -5.08
CA GLU A 117 20.17 23.88 -5.05
C GLU A 117 20.57 22.39 -4.96
N GLY A 118 19.64 21.54 -4.53
CA GLY A 118 19.89 20.11 -4.32
C GLY A 118 19.64 19.22 -5.51
N LYS A 119 20.08 17.97 -5.43
CA LYS A 119 19.87 16.92 -6.47
C LYS A 119 18.74 15.95 -6.13
N VAL A 120 17.53 16.47 -5.97
CA VAL A 120 16.34 15.71 -5.52
C VAL A 120 15.96 14.58 -6.49
N GLU A 121 16.26 14.73 -7.78
CA GLU A 121 16.12 13.70 -8.80
C GLU A 121 16.91 12.42 -8.46
N ASN A 122 18.10 12.54 -7.84
CA ASN A 122 18.89 11.38 -7.42
C ASN A 122 18.22 10.65 -6.27
N LEU A 123 17.58 11.37 -5.35
CA LEU A 123 16.79 10.76 -4.28
C LEU A 123 15.58 10.00 -4.85
N PHE A 124 14.89 10.56 -5.84
CA PHE A 124 13.82 9.84 -6.54
C PHE A 124 14.33 8.58 -7.25
N PHE A 125 15.45 8.67 -7.98
CA PHE A 125 16.02 7.48 -8.62
C PHE A 125 16.51 6.43 -7.60
N LEU A 126 17.01 6.84 -6.44
CA LEU A 126 17.35 5.94 -5.33
C LEU A 126 16.12 5.18 -4.84
N PHE A 127 15.01 5.88 -4.54
CA PHE A 127 13.76 5.25 -4.14
C PHE A 127 13.20 4.34 -5.23
N GLY A 128 13.27 4.76 -6.50
CA GLY A 128 12.83 3.97 -7.65
C GLY A 128 13.65 2.68 -7.81
N GLY A 129 14.98 2.77 -7.66
CA GLY A 129 15.88 1.63 -7.68
C GLY A 129 15.61 0.68 -6.52
N LEU A 130 15.43 1.21 -5.30
CA LEU A 130 15.11 0.41 -4.11
C LEU A 130 13.77 -0.33 -4.26
N MET A 131 12.74 0.34 -4.79
CA MET A 131 11.47 -0.31 -5.14
C MET A 131 11.64 -1.40 -6.19
N GLY A 132 12.50 -1.17 -7.20
CA GLY A 132 12.87 -2.18 -8.19
C GLY A 132 13.50 -3.41 -7.54
N VAL A 133 14.44 -3.22 -6.60
CA VAL A 133 15.07 -4.31 -5.84
C VAL A 133 14.04 -5.06 -5.00
N PHE A 134 13.15 -4.37 -4.28
CA PHE A 134 12.07 -5.02 -3.52
C PHE A 134 11.14 -5.85 -4.41
N PHE A 135 10.77 -5.31 -5.58
CA PHE A 135 9.97 -6.03 -6.55
C PHE A 135 10.68 -7.29 -7.07
N LEU A 136 11.96 -7.19 -7.43
CA LEU A 136 12.75 -8.33 -7.89
C LEU A 136 12.93 -9.38 -6.79
N ALA A 137 13.14 -8.97 -5.54
CA ALA A 137 13.23 -9.87 -4.39
C ALA A 137 11.88 -10.57 -4.09
N PHE A 138 10.76 -9.94 -4.42
CA PHE A 138 9.43 -10.53 -4.29
C PHE A 138 9.16 -11.64 -5.33
N LEU A 139 9.72 -11.56 -6.54
CA LEU A 139 9.44 -12.52 -7.63
C LEU A 139 9.76 -13.99 -7.27
N PRO A 140 10.93 -14.35 -6.68
CA PRO A 140 11.20 -15.72 -6.27
C PRO A 140 10.20 -16.26 -5.26
N VAL A 141 9.78 -15.41 -4.29
CA VAL A 141 8.80 -15.77 -3.27
C VAL A 141 7.44 -16.00 -3.92
N ALA A 142 7.01 -15.10 -4.79
CA ALA A 142 5.76 -15.21 -5.52
C ALA A 142 5.70 -16.47 -6.40
N TYR A 143 6.79 -16.80 -7.10
CA TYR A 143 6.86 -17.98 -7.95
C TYR A 143 6.87 -19.29 -7.15
N LYS A 144 7.48 -19.29 -5.96
CA LYS A 144 7.55 -20.47 -5.07
C LYS A 144 6.31 -20.64 -4.19
N TYR A 145 5.44 -19.65 -4.13
CA TYR A 145 4.26 -19.69 -3.28
C TYR A 145 3.22 -20.69 -3.83
N LYS A 146 2.91 -21.72 -3.05
CA LYS A 146 1.89 -22.72 -3.39
C LYS A 146 0.55 -22.25 -2.82
N TYR A 147 -0.41 -21.96 -3.69
CA TYR A 147 -1.78 -21.62 -3.28
C TYR A 147 -2.40 -22.77 -2.48
N ARG A 148 -3.08 -22.43 -1.39
CA ARG A 148 -3.96 -23.37 -0.69
C ARG A 148 -5.14 -23.64 -1.61
N SER A 149 -5.38 -24.89 -2.02
CA SER A 149 -6.65 -25.22 -2.68
C SER A 149 -7.75 -24.97 -1.66
N HIS A 150 -8.81 -24.28 -2.08
CA HIS A 150 -10.10 -24.51 -1.44
C HIS A 150 -10.39 -25.99 -1.65
N GLU A 151 -10.05 -26.82 -0.65
CA GLU A 151 -10.92 -27.95 -0.38
C GLU A 151 -12.30 -27.30 -0.26
N ASP A 152 -13.20 -27.70 -1.15
CA ASP A 152 -14.62 -27.49 -0.94
C ASP A 152 -14.82 -27.81 0.55
N HIS A 153 -15.10 -26.78 1.34
CA HIS A 153 -16.00 -27.02 2.42
C HIS A 153 -17.26 -27.43 1.67
N ASP A 154 -17.37 -28.75 1.42
CA ASP A 154 -18.63 -29.46 1.49
C ASP A 154 -19.38 -28.65 2.52
N VAL A 155 -20.37 -27.90 2.04
CA VAL A 155 -21.45 -27.38 2.87
C VAL A 155 -21.69 -28.56 3.78
N GLN A 156 -21.26 -28.47 5.05
CA GLN A 156 -21.59 -29.50 6.01
C GLN A 156 -23.10 -29.49 5.88
N ALA A 157 -23.63 -30.53 5.22
CA ALA A 157 -25.04 -30.77 5.19
C ALA A 157 -25.33 -30.77 6.68
N VAL A 158 -25.96 -29.69 7.17
CA VAL A 158 -26.47 -29.66 8.52
C VAL A 158 -27.21 -30.99 8.59
N PRO A 159 -26.77 -31.95 9.43
CA PRO A 159 -27.40 -33.24 9.45
C PRO A 159 -28.88 -32.94 9.55
N GLU A 160 -29.69 -33.44 8.61
CA GLU A 160 -31.12 -33.13 8.53
C GLU A 160 -31.87 -33.44 9.84
N LEU A 161 -31.14 -33.99 10.82
CA LEU A 161 -31.45 -34.33 12.19
C LEU A 161 -31.50 -33.17 13.20
N SER A 162 -30.95 -31.97 12.97
CA SER A 162 -31.06 -30.89 13.99
C SER A 162 -32.42 -30.18 13.95
N TRP A 163 -32.86 -29.74 12.77
CA TRP A 163 -34.13 -29.01 12.61
C TRP A 163 -35.36 -29.90 12.60
N THR A 164 -35.21 -31.20 12.36
CA THR A 164 -36.34 -32.14 12.40
C THR A 164 -36.64 -32.59 13.83
N ASP A 165 -35.62 -32.70 14.68
CA ASP A 165 -35.80 -33.03 16.10
C ASP A 165 -36.40 -31.85 16.88
N ASP A 166 -35.89 -30.64 16.67
CA ASP A 166 -36.46 -29.42 17.27
C ASP A 166 -37.94 -29.21 16.89
N ARG A 167 -38.31 -29.52 15.65
CA ARG A 167 -39.71 -29.47 15.20
C ARG A 167 -40.57 -30.53 15.88
N LYS A 168 -40.08 -31.77 15.99
CA LYS A 168 -40.80 -32.85 16.69
C LYS A 168 -41.02 -32.53 18.17
N ILE A 169 -40.00 -32.00 18.86
CA ILE A 169 -40.10 -31.62 20.28
C ILE A 169 -41.13 -30.50 20.45
N ARG A 170 -41.13 -29.52 19.56
CA ARG A 170 -42.07 -28.39 19.61
C ARG A 170 -43.51 -28.82 19.30
N ASP A 171 -43.70 -29.74 18.36
CA ASP A 171 -45.01 -30.27 18.01
C ASP A 171 -45.55 -31.20 19.12
N GLN A 172 -44.70 -32.03 19.74
CA GLN A 172 -45.07 -32.83 20.93
C GLN A 172 -45.41 -31.96 22.14
N SER A 173 -44.65 -30.89 22.38
CA SER A 173 -44.95 -29.91 23.42
C SER A 173 -46.30 -29.24 23.19
N PHE A 174 -46.62 -28.89 21.95
CA PHE A 174 -47.90 -28.29 21.59
C PHE A 174 -49.08 -29.27 21.77
N GLU A 175 -48.95 -30.53 21.35
CA GLU A 175 -50.01 -31.53 21.53
C GLU A 175 -50.27 -31.88 23.01
N SER A 176 -49.20 -31.96 23.82
CA SER A 176 -49.33 -32.17 25.26
C SER A 176 -50.02 -31.00 25.97
N SER A 177 -49.88 -29.76 25.46
CA SER A 177 -50.54 -28.57 26.01
C SER A 177 -52.04 -28.52 25.68
N ILE A 178 -52.46 -29.06 24.52
CA ILE A 178 -53.87 -29.15 24.12
C ILE A 178 -54.59 -30.29 24.86
N THR A 179 -53.89 -31.35 25.26
CA THR A 179 -54.47 -32.53 25.92
C THR A 179 -54.78 -32.29 27.41
N ILE A 180 -54.22 -31.24 28.03
CA ILE A 180 -54.37 -30.91 29.46
C ILE A 180 -55.46 -29.83 29.70
N LEU A 181 -56.13 -29.35 28.64
CA LEU A 181 -57.30 -28.44 28.69
C LEU A 181 -58.60 -29.19 28.36
#